data_AF-A0A8T5RUN1-F1
#
_entry.id   AF-A0A8T5RUN1-F1
#
_cell.length_a   1.000
_cell.length_b   1.000
_cell.length_c   1.000
_cell.angle_alpha   90.00
_cell.angle_beta   90.00
_cell.angle_gamma   90.00
#
_symmetry.space_group_name_H-M   'P 1'
#
loop_
_entity.id
_entity.type
_entity.pdbx_description
1 polymer ?
#
loop_
_entity_poly.entity_id
_entity_poly.type
_entity_poly.pdbx_seq_one_letter_code
_entity_poly.pdbx_strand_id
1 'polypeptide(L)'
;TIFFTILFEFDAFYVVVFFIAYLSYGIMVLIEAIGIQGFSPAFEEKGKHMGMNMFKLMSIQMGVFMGFIFLMVWLEGILPGLTAWKLTPTILFISIHLAISLPLFFMGLRHLKKIE
;
A
#
# COMPACT_ATOMS: atom_id res chain seq x y z
N THR A 1 12.43 7.45 -7.20
CA THR A 1 12.37 8.35 -8.37
C THR A 1 13.52 8.05 -9.31
N ILE A 2 14.77 8.30 -8.93
CA ILE A 2 15.97 8.01 -9.76
C ILE A 2 16.05 6.51 -10.16
N PHE A 3 15.76 5.59 -9.24
CA PHE A 3 15.77 4.16 -9.50
C PHE A 3 14.72 3.72 -10.55
N PHE A 4 13.56 4.37 -10.58
CA PHE A 4 12.49 4.06 -11.56
C PHE A 4 12.80 4.63 -12.94
N THR A 5 13.43 5.80 -13.01
CA THR A 5 13.85 6.42 -14.27
C THR A 5 15.02 5.68 -14.91
N ILE A 6 15.98 5.17 -14.11
CA ILE A 6 17.18 4.50 -14.61
C ILE A 6 16.93 3.04 -15.03
N LEU A 7 16.06 2.29 -14.34
CA LEU A 7 15.86 0.86 -14.63
C LEU A 7 14.76 0.56 -15.65
N PHE A 8 13.82 1.49 -15.89
CA PHE A 8 12.54 1.12 -16.50
C PHE A 8 12.04 2.06 -17.60
N GLU A 9 12.88 2.98 -18.10
CA GLU A 9 12.54 3.93 -19.17
C GLU A 9 11.18 4.64 -18.97
N PHE A 10 10.73 4.79 -17.72
CA PHE A 10 9.46 5.44 -17.44
C PHE A 10 9.59 6.93 -17.69
N ASP A 11 8.67 7.45 -18.51
CA ASP A 11 8.52 8.88 -18.72
C ASP A 11 8.23 9.59 -17.39
N ALA A 12 8.68 10.84 -17.25
CA ALA A 12 8.64 11.60 -16.00
C ALA A 12 7.22 11.67 -15.41
N PHE A 13 6.19 11.72 -16.27
CA PHE A 13 4.79 11.65 -15.87
C PHE A 13 4.45 10.38 -15.08
N TYR A 14 4.82 9.21 -15.61
CA TYR A 14 4.52 7.94 -14.95
C TYR A 14 5.28 7.78 -13.64
N VAL A 15 6.52 8.28 -13.57
CA VAL A 15 7.29 8.29 -12.32
C VAL A 15 6.57 9.07 -11.22
N VAL A 16 5.99 10.23 -11.54
CA VAL A 16 5.18 11.02 -10.59
C VAL A 16 3.92 10.25 -10.19
N VAL A 17 3.21 9.65 -11.15
CA VAL A 17 2.00 8.86 -10.85
C VAL A 17 2.30 7.68 -9.93
N PHE A 18 3.34 6.89 -10.20
CA PHE A 18 3.74 5.78 -9.33
C PHE A 18 4.21 6.24 -7.96
N PHE A 19 4.85 7.40 -7.87
CA PHE A 19 5.22 7.99 -6.58
C PHE A 19 4.00 8.40 -5.75
N ILE A 20 3.00 9.05 -6.37
CA ILE A 20 1.74 9.39 -5.70
C ILE A 20 0.98 8.12 -5.30
N ALA A 21 0.97 7.10 -6.16
CA ALA A 21 0.37 5.80 -5.85
C ALA A 21 1.07 5.13 -4.65
N TYR A 22 2.40 5.16 -4.60
CA TYR A 22 3.18 4.66 -3.48
C TYR A 22 2.82 5.36 -2.16
N LEU A 23 2.77 6.70 -2.16
CA LEU A 23 2.41 7.46 -0.97
C LEU A 23 0.97 7.16 -0.51
N SER A 24 0.03 7.11 -1.47
CA SER A 24 -1.37 6.79 -1.20
C SER A 24 -1.53 5.39 -0.60
N TYR A 25 -0.80 4.41 -1.15
CA TYR A 25 -0.76 3.06 -0.63
C TYR A 25 -0.18 2.99 0.79
N GLY A 26 0.88 3.75 1.08
CA GLY A 26 1.43 3.87 2.43
C GLY A 26 0.42 4.40 3.45
N ILE A 27 -0.42 5.37 3.06
CA ILE A 27 -1.51 5.88 3.91
C ILE A 27 -2.59 4.81 4.14
N MET A 28 -2.97 4.05 3.11
CA MET A 28 -3.98 2.98 3.24
C MET A 28 -3.52 1.88 4.20
N VAL A 29 -2.24 1.48 4.11
CA VAL A 29 -1.64 0.51 5.03
C VAL A 29 -1.66 1.02 6.47
N LEU A 30 -1.42 2.31 6.69
CA LEU A 30 -1.51 2.91 8.03
C LEU A 30 -2.95 2.86 8.56
N ILE A 31 -3.92 3.17 7.71
CA ILE A 31 -5.36 3.09 8.03
C ILE A 31 -5.76 1.65 8.38
N GLU A 32 -5.29 0.65 7.62
CA GLU A 32 -5.47 -0.77 7.93
C GLU A 32 -4.85 -1.13 9.28
N ALA A 33 -3.62 -0.69 9.55
CA ALA A 33 -2.93 -0.95 10.81
C ALA A 33 -3.72 -0.43 12.01
N ILE A 34 -4.25 0.80 11.92
CA ILE A 34 -5.08 1.41 12.96
C ILE A 34 -6.38 0.63 13.12
N GLY A 35 -7.03 0.23 12.02
CA GLY A 35 -8.24 -0.58 12.04
C GLY A 35 -8.04 -1.92 12.75
N ILE A 36 -6.95 -2.64 12.44
CA ILE A 36 -6.60 -3.91 13.07
C ILE A 36 -6.32 -3.72 14.57
N GLN A 37 -5.59 -2.66 14.93
CA GLN A 37 -5.34 -2.31 16.33
C GLN A 37 -6.63 -2.05 17.12
N GLY A 38 -7.68 -1.54 16.47
CA GLY A 38 -8.97 -1.34 17.10
C GLY A 38 -9.74 -2.65 17.38
N PHE A 39 -9.47 -3.73 16.66
CA PHE A 39 -10.15 -5.02 16.80
C PHE A 39 -9.53 -5.94 17.83
N SER A 40 -8.23 -6.09 17.70
CA SER A 40 -7.44 -6.78 18.67
C SER A 40 -6.40 -5.76 19.07
N PRO A 41 -6.52 -5.17 20.26
CA PRO A 41 -5.36 -4.59 20.92
C PRO A 41 -4.39 -5.73 21.30
N ALA A 42 -4.12 -6.69 20.40
CA ALA A 42 -3.06 -7.69 20.42
C ALA A 42 -1.66 -7.05 20.50
N PHE A 43 -1.60 -5.72 20.54
CA PHE A 43 -0.63 -4.98 21.35
C PHE A 43 -1.02 -4.98 22.83
N GLU A 44 -1.14 -6.16 23.43
CA GLU A 44 -1.19 -6.28 24.89
C GLU A 44 0.10 -5.74 25.54
N GLU A 45 1.10 -5.42 24.73
CA GLU A 45 2.15 -4.51 25.11
C GLU A 45 1.72 -3.06 25.01
N LYS A 46 1.32 -2.51 26.17
CA LYS A 46 1.44 -1.08 26.44
C LYS A 46 2.81 -0.55 25.98
N GLY A 47 2.84 0.09 24.81
CA GLY A 47 3.91 0.95 24.32
C GLY A 47 5.19 0.32 23.76
N LYS A 48 5.59 -0.92 24.12
CA LYS A 48 6.97 -1.39 23.85
C LYS A 48 7.21 -1.95 22.43
N HIS A 49 6.29 -2.73 21.85
CA HIS A 49 6.44 -3.25 20.47
C HIS A 49 5.45 -2.67 19.46
N MET A 50 4.63 -1.67 19.85
CA MET A 50 3.69 -0.98 18.95
C MET A 50 4.38 -0.39 17.72
N GLY A 51 5.44 0.40 17.93
CA GLY A 51 6.21 0.97 16.83
C GLY A 51 6.90 -0.10 15.98
N MET A 52 7.42 -1.17 16.59
CA MET A 52 8.14 -2.23 15.88
C MET A 52 7.22 -3.03 14.95
N ASN A 53 6.01 -3.36 15.40
CA ASN A 53 5.05 -4.10 14.57
C ASN A 53 4.44 -3.20 13.48
N MET A 54 4.20 -1.91 13.76
CA MET A 54 3.83 -0.96 12.71
C MET A 54 4.95 -0.85 11.66
N PHE A 55 6.21 -0.77 12.10
CA PHE A 55 7.36 -0.73 11.19
C PHE A 55 7.49 -2.02 10.37
N LYS A 56 7.31 -3.20 10.98
CA LYS A 56 7.27 -4.48 10.27
C LYS A 56 6.15 -4.53 9.23
N LEU A 57 4.94 -4.09 9.60
CA LEU A 57 3.81 -4.05 8.69
C LEU A 57 4.12 -3.13 7.49
N MET A 58 4.59 -1.90 7.75
CA MET A 58 4.99 -0.99 6.67
C MET A 58 6.08 -1.58 5.78
N SER A 59 7.09 -2.25 6.36
CA SER A 59 8.19 -2.86 5.60
C SER A 59 7.69 -4.00 4.69
N ILE A 60 6.80 -4.86 5.20
CA ILE A 60 6.19 -5.93 4.41
C ILE A 60 5.39 -5.34 3.25
N GLN A 61 4.56 -4.33 3.53
CA GLN A 61 3.71 -3.71 2.52
C GLN A 61 4.53 -2.93 1.47
N MET A 62 5.62 -2.27 1.87
CA MET A 62 6.58 -1.72 0.92
C MET A 62 7.15 -2.80 0.00
N GLY A 63 7.46 -3.99 0.53
CA GLY A 63 7.89 -5.14 -0.26
C GLY A 63 6.83 -5.60 -1.27
N VAL A 64 5.56 -5.65 -0.86
CA VAL A 64 4.43 -5.99 -1.74
C VAL A 64 4.29 -5.00 -2.89
N PHE A 65 4.36 -3.70 -2.60
CA PHE A 65 4.29 -2.66 -3.64
C PHE A 65 5.47 -2.70 -4.61
N MET A 66 6.68 -2.98 -4.11
CA MET A 66 7.85 -3.17 -4.98
C MET A 66 7.70 -4.41 -5.86
N GLY A 67 7.22 -5.52 -5.30
CA GLY A 67 6.91 -6.74 -6.07
C GLY A 67 5.86 -6.48 -7.15
N PHE A 68 4.84 -5.68 -6.84
CA PHE A 68 3.84 -5.23 -7.81
C PHE A 68 4.47 -4.41 -8.94
N ILE A 69 5.36 -3.45 -8.65
CA ILE A 69 6.05 -2.70 -9.72
C ILE A 69 6.94 -3.62 -10.57
N PHE A 70 7.66 -4.56 -9.96
CA PHE A 70 8.46 -5.54 -10.70
C PHE A 70 7.60 -6.38 -11.65
N LEU A 71 6.43 -6.82 -11.20
CA LEU A 71 5.47 -7.55 -12.04
C LEU A 71 5.01 -6.70 -13.22
N MET A 72 4.70 -5.42 -12.98
CA MET A 72 4.26 -4.49 -14.03
C MET A 72 5.32 -4.30 -15.11
N VAL A 73 6.57 -4.15 -14.71
CA VAL A 73 7.69 -4.04 -15.65
C VAL A 73 7.87 -5.33 -16.44
N TRP A 74 7.84 -6.47 -15.76
CA TRP A 74 7.98 -7.76 -16.42
C TRP A 74 6.89 -7.99 -17.48
N LEU A 75 5.65 -7.61 -17.17
CA LEU A 75 4.53 -7.66 -18.12
C LEU A 75 4.70 -6.71 -19.31
N GLU A 76 5.21 -5.50 -19.10
CA GLU A 76 5.52 -4.56 -20.19
C GLU A 76 6.57 -5.14 -21.16
N GLY A 77 7.56 -5.86 -20.64
CA GLY A 77 8.57 -6.53 -21.46
C GLY A 77 8.01 -7.65 -22.35
N ILE A 78 6.86 -8.23 -21.98
CA ILE A 78 6.18 -9.30 -22.75
C ILE A 78 5.14 -8.72 -23.71
N LEU A 79 4.45 -7.65 -23.31
CA LEU A 79 3.36 -7.01 -24.06
C LEU A 79 3.63 -5.51 -24.26
N PRO A 80 4.64 -5.14 -25.06
CA PRO A 80 5.00 -3.75 -25.26
C PRO A 80 3.91 -2.97 -26.02
N GLY A 81 3.63 -1.74 -25.58
CA GLY A 81 2.88 -0.75 -26.39
C GLY A 81 1.45 -0.41 -25.94
N LEU A 82 0.94 -1.03 -24.88
CA LEU A 82 -0.36 -0.64 -24.29
C LEU A 82 -0.13 0.29 -23.10
N THR A 83 -0.10 1.60 -23.33
CA THR A 83 -0.02 2.62 -22.26
C THR A 83 -1.15 2.50 -21.23
N ALA A 84 -2.32 2.00 -21.64
CA ALA A 84 -3.43 1.68 -20.74
C ALA A 84 -3.08 0.58 -19.72
N TRP A 85 -2.10 -0.28 -20.03
CA TRP A 85 -1.70 -1.40 -19.17
C TRP A 85 -0.84 -0.95 -17.98
N LYS A 86 -0.23 0.23 -18.02
CA LYS A 86 0.58 0.79 -16.91
C LYS A 86 -0.28 1.39 -15.80
N LEU A 87 -1.39 2.04 -16.18
CA LEU A 87 -2.26 2.77 -15.25
C LEU A 87 -3.38 1.91 -14.69
N THR A 88 -4.04 1.11 -15.52
CA THR A 88 -5.23 0.33 -15.12
C THR A 88 -4.97 -0.59 -13.92
N PRO A 89 -3.92 -1.43 -13.90
CA PRO A 89 -3.68 -2.30 -12.77
C PRO A 89 -3.17 -1.53 -11.55
N THR A 90 -2.47 -0.41 -11.71
CA THR A 90 -2.08 0.48 -10.60
C THR A 90 -3.32 1.05 -9.91
N ILE A 91 -4.27 1.56 -10.70
CA ILE A 91 -5.54 2.09 -10.20
C ILE A 91 -6.37 0.97 -9.54
N LEU A 92 -6.45 -0.21 -10.15
CA LEU A 92 -7.15 -1.36 -9.57
C LEU A 92 -6.53 -1.80 -8.24
N PHE A 93 -5.21 -1.90 -8.18
CA PHE A 93 -4.47 -2.27 -6.97
C PHE A 93 -4.79 -1.30 -5.82
N ILE A 94 -4.70 0.00 -6.09
CA ILE A 94 -5.05 1.06 -5.13
C ILE A 94 -6.52 0.96 -4.72
N SER A 95 -7.43 0.77 -5.67
CA SER A 95 -8.88 0.73 -5.41
C SER A 95 -9.27 -0.46 -4.54
N ILE A 96 -8.68 -1.62 -4.77
CA ILE A 96 -8.89 -2.82 -3.95
C ILE A 96 -8.42 -2.57 -2.52
N HIS A 97 -7.22 -2.01 -2.35
CA HIS A 97 -6.71 -1.69 -1.02
C HIS A 97 -7.53 -0.63 -0.31
N LEU A 98 -8.01 0.40 -1.02
CA LEU A 98 -8.93 1.38 -0.46
C LEU A 98 -10.24 0.71 0.01
N ALA A 99 -10.78 -0.21 -0.78
CA ALA A 99 -12.01 -0.94 -0.48
C ALA A 99 -11.87 -1.89 0.71
N ILE A 100 -10.67 -2.32 1.07
CA ILE A 100 -10.40 -3.17 2.24
C ILE A 100 -10.07 -2.30 3.47
N SER A 101 -9.21 -1.31 3.30
CA SER A 101 -8.71 -0.45 4.37
C SER A 101 -9.80 0.36 5.05
N LEU A 102 -10.72 0.97 4.29
CA LEU A 102 -11.78 1.80 4.85
C LEU A 102 -12.76 0.98 5.72
N PRO A 103 -13.37 -0.13 5.24
CA PRO A 103 -14.21 -0.96 6.09
C PRO A 103 -13.48 -1.43 7.34
N LEU A 104 -12.24 -1.91 7.22
CA LEU A 104 -11.45 -2.40 8.35
C LEU A 104 -11.24 -1.32 9.42
N PHE A 105 -10.94 -0.10 8.99
CA PHE A 105 -10.80 1.05 9.88
C PHE A 105 -12.11 1.42 10.59
N PHE A 106 -13.21 1.54 9.85
CA PHE A 106 -14.53 1.84 10.44
C PHE A 106 -14.98 0.76 11.43
N MET A 107 -14.74 -0.48 11.06
CA MET A 107 -15.05 -1.65 11.86
C MET A 107 -14.21 -1.66 13.16
N GLY A 108 -12.91 -1.36 13.09
CA GLY A 108 -12.02 -1.25 14.26
C GLY A 108 -12.40 -0.10 15.19
N LEU A 109 -12.69 1.09 14.63
CA LEU A 109 -13.19 2.23 15.40
C LEU A 109 -14.51 1.94 16.13
N ARG A 110 -15.44 1.25 15.47
CA ARG A 110 -16.71 0.85 16.10
C ARG A 110 -16.52 -0.17 17.22
N HIS A 111 -15.50 -1.02 17.12
CA HIS A 111 -15.17 -1.97 18.18
C HIS A 111 -14.64 -1.24 19.42
N LEU A 112 -13.68 -0.32 19.25
CA LEU A 112 -13.14 0.51 20.35
C LEU A 112 -14.23 1.27 21.11
N LYS A 113 -15.17 1.92 20.39
CA LYS A 113 -16.30 2.66 20.99
C LYS A 113 -17.28 1.81 21.81
N LYS A 114 -17.23 0.49 21.69
CA LYS A 114 -18.08 -0.43 22.48
C LYS A 114 -17.36 -0.95 23.73
N ILE A 115 -16.04 -0.79 23.81
CA ILE A 115 -15.20 -1.25 24.91
C ILE A 115 -14.98 -0.14 25.95
N GLU A 116 -14.89 1.12 25.51
CA GLU A 116 -15.02 2.32 26.37
C GLU A 116 -16.47 2.59 26.79
#